data_AF-A0A8T7DG53-F1
#
_entry.id   AF-A0A8T7DG53-F1
#
_cell.length_a   1.000
_cell.length_b   1.000
_cell.length_c   1.000
_cell.angle_alpha   90.00
_cell.angle_beta   90.00
_cell.angle_gamma   90.00
#
_symmetry.space_group_name_H-M   'P 1'
#
loop_
_entity.id
_entity.type
_entity.pdbx_description
1 polymer ?
#
loop_
_entity_poly.entity_id
_entity_poly.type
_entity_poly.pdbx_seq_one_letter_code
_entity_poly.pdbx_strand_id
1 'polypeptide(L)'
;MQDKIETQKTELELLNLRLAELEAERDRIQKEVQILKSSLTKDSPTRLWSRATVAAASVLAVASLLTTSVFHDAQSSVKKNGQPETSAMSALETGRIARSEFQSTSVQQRPSRASKEKARFVSTKAPSQRQWGPPLVMSEPEATKRYYGFDPRVKEQQENLLTLGFDLGEADGFKGLRTRQAIAEFRALYLPDSAKQLQDAELASIMETYANLARSDAARFGVDYGIVAAIRLSSVRTGVDFSYLMKLAATESNFKPASEASTSSATGLYQFTRDTWLSTLKMHGAKYGLVGDYAANIEYYKTRSGYRRPIVRDEAIYQHLLALRKNPRISAIMAAETVRDNQQKLAYTLDRQPTETDLYLTHFLGTDNAITFLQSLEQRPSAHAVELFPEAASSNHYIFHPKTCAPRTVDEVYALFGKKFSTRRYDDFVTN
;
A
#
# COMPACT_ATOMS: atom_id res chain seq x y z
N MET A 1 6.48 31.55 -0.61
CA MET A 1 6.58 30.32 -1.42
C MET A 1 6.33 29.09 -0.56
N GLN A 2 6.95 29.00 0.62
CA GLN A 2 6.71 27.96 1.64
C GLN A 2 5.22 27.80 2.02
N ASP A 3 4.54 28.90 2.39
CA ASP A 3 3.11 28.86 2.78
C ASP A 3 2.19 28.33 1.68
N LYS A 4 2.51 28.59 0.41
CA LYS A 4 1.71 28.15 -0.72
C LYS A 4 1.85 26.65 -0.98
N ILE A 5 3.06 26.11 -0.76
CA ILE A 5 3.34 24.67 -0.86
C ILE A 5 2.68 23.91 0.31
N GLU A 6 2.70 24.48 1.51
CA GLU A 6 2.10 23.87 2.71
C GLU A 6 0.56 23.87 2.64
N THR A 7 -0.03 24.92 2.08
CA THR A 7 -1.47 24.99 1.78
C THR A 7 -1.86 23.93 0.74
N GLN A 8 -1.12 23.84 -0.38
CA GLN A 8 -1.39 22.85 -1.43
C GLN A 8 -1.24 21.40 -0.95
N LYS A 9 -0.30 21.15 -0.03
CA LYS A 9 -0.12 19.83 0.57
C LYS A 9 -1.31 19.45 1.46
N THR A 10 -1.81 20.41 2.23
CA THR A 10 -2.98 20.21 3.11
C THR A 10 -4.25 19.96 2.28
N GLU A 11 -4.41 20.69 1.17
CA GLU A 11 -5.51 20.47 0.21
C GLU A 11 -5.45 19.09 -0.45
N LEU A 12 -4.25 18.64 -0.85
CA LEU A 12 -4.04 17.30 -1.41
C LEU A 12 -4.37 16.19 -0.40
N GLU A 13 -3.97 16.38 0.87
CA GLU A 13 -4.27 15.43 1.95
C GLU A 13 -5.78 15.34 2.23
N LEU A 14 -6.49 16.47 2.18
CA LEU A 14 -7.95 16.51 2.33
C LEU A 14 -8.67 15.85 1.14
N LEU A 15 -8.18 16.06 -0.08
CA LEU A 15 -8.69 15.41 -1.29
C LEU A 15 -8.54 13.89 -1.24
N ASN A 16 -7.39 13.39 -0.78
CA ASN A 16 -7.17 11.96 -0.63
C ASN A 16 -8.07 11.33 0.45
N LEU A 17 -8.31 12.04 1.55
CA LEU A 17 -9.28 11.60 2.56
C LEU A 17 -10.68 11.52 1.97
N ARG A 18 -11.10 12.54 1.21
CA ARG A 18 -12.42 12.58 0.58
C ARG A 18 -12.58 11.48 -0.48
N LEU A 19 -11.53 11.19 -1.22
CA LEU A 19 -11.51 10.09 -2.18
C LEU A 19 -11.68 8.75 -1.48
N ALA A 20 -10.96 8.51 -0.37
CA ALA A 20 -11.10 7.28 0.42
C ALA A 20 -12.51 7.11 1.02
N GLU A 21 -13.12 8.20 1.50
CA GLU A 21 -14.53 8.18 1.97
C GLU A 21 -15.50 7.81 0.84
N LEU A 22 -15.32 8.40 -0.34
CA LEU A 22 -16.16 8.12 -1.52
C LEU A 22 -15.97 6.69 -2.03
N GLU A 23 -14.75 6.16 -2.00
CA GLU A 23 -14.47 4.76 -2.35
C GLU A 23 -15.12 3.78 -1.37
N ALA A 24 -15.06 4.08 -0.06
CA ALA A 24 -15.73 3.29 0.96
C ALA A 24 -17.27 3.34 0.81
N GLU A 25 -17.82 4.51 0.49
CA GLU A 25 -19.26 4.67 0.25
C GLU A 25 -19.72 3.96 -1.03
N ARG A 26 -18.94 4.05 -2.11
CA ARG A 26 -19.15 3.26 -3.34
C ARG A 26 -19.20 1.76 -3.03
N ASP A 27 -18.24 1.24 -2.28
CA ASP A 27 -18.15 -0.18 -1.98
C ASP A 27 -19.29 -0.65 -1.06
N ARG A 28 -19.73 0.20 -0.14
CA ARG A 28 -20.95 -0.03 0.65
C ARG A 28 -22.18 -0.13 -0.25
N ILE A 29 -22.35 0.82 -1.17
CA ILE A 29 -23.47 0.81 -2.13
C ILE A 29 -23.41 -0.44 -3.01
N GLN A 30 -22.24 -0.85 -3.48
CA GLN A 30 -22.08 -2.08 -4.28
C GLN A 30 -22.48 -3.33 -3.49
N LYS A 31 -22.16 -3.41 -2.20
CA LYS A 31 -22.62 -4.50 -1.32
C LYS A 31 -24.14 -4.48 -1.15
N GLU A 32 -24.75 -3.33 -0.92
CA GLU A 32 -26.20 -3.19 -0.82
C GLU A 32 -26.89 -3.60 -2.13
N VAL A 33 -26.34 -3.21 -3.29
CA VAL A 33 -26.82 -3.64 -4.62
C VAL A 33 -26.69 -5.15 -4.80
N GLN A 34 -25.61 -5.77 -4.33
CA GLN A 34 -25.43 -7.23 -4.43
C GLN A 34 -26.41 -8.00 -3.52
N ILE A 35 -26.69 -7.47 -2.33
CA ILE A 35 -27.72 -8.00 -1.42
C ILE A 35 -29.11 -7.84 -2.03
N LEU A 36 -29.40 -6.70 -2.67
CA LEU A 36 -30.66 -6.49 -3.40
C LEU A 36 -30.79 -7.43 -4.61
N LYS A 37 -29.72 -7.65 -5.38
CA LYS A 37 -29.72 -8.61 -6.50
C LYS A 37 -29.96 -10.05 -6.02
N SER A 38 -29.33 -10.46 -4.92
CA SER A 38 -29.53 -11.80 -4.37
C SER A 38 -30.92 -11.99 -3.74
N SER A 39 -31.51 -10.94 -3.15
CA SER A 39 -32.90 -10.98 -2.65
C SER A 39 -33.95 -10.92 -3.77
N LEU A 40 -33.66 -10.27 -4.91
CA LEU A 40 -34.53 -10.28 -6.10
C LEU A 40 -34.71 -11.68 -6.70
N THR A 41 -33.79 -12.63 -6.44
CA THR A 41 -33.95 -14.02 -6.88
C THR A 41 -34.89 -14.86 -6.00
N LYS A 42 -35.41 -14.30 -4.89
CA LYS A 42 -36.20 -15.04 -3.89
C LYS A 42 -37.64 -14.59 -3.69
N ASP A 43 -38.05 -13.40 -4.14
CA ASP A 43 -39.42 -12.88 -3.88
C ASP A 43 -40.18 -12.38 -5.13
N SER A 44 -41.50 -12.62 -5.13
CA SER A 44 -42.47 -12.29 -6.20
C SER A 44 -42.80 -10.78 -6.33
N PRO A 45 -43.31 -10.32 -7.49
CA PRO A 45 -42.99 -9.00 -8.07
C PRO A 45 -43.87 -7.81 -7.65
N THR A 46 -44.66 -7.87 -6.57
CA THR A 46 -45.68 -6.84 -6.29
C THR A 46 -45.33 -5.83 -5.20
N ARG A 47 -44.23 -5.99 -4.45
CA ARG A 47 -43.74 -5.00 -3.46
C ARG A 47 -42.44 -4.28 -3.87
N LEU A 48 -42.00 -4.44 -5.12
CA LEU A 48 -40.67 -4.04 -5.60
C LEU A 48 -40.56 -2.61 -6.15
N TRP A 49 -41.67 -1.94 -6.46
CA TRP A 49 -41.65 -0.68 -7.21
C TRP A 49 -41.43 0.58 -6.36
N SER A 50 -41.56 0.50 -5.03
CA SER A 50 -41.32 1.66 -4.14
C SER A 50 -39.88 1.78 -3.64
N ARG A 51 -39.09 0.70 -3.66
CA ARG A 51 -37.67 0.71 -3.21
C ARG A 51 -36.68 0.95 -4.35
N ALA A 52 -36.99 0.51 -5.56
CA ALA A 52 -36.13 0.72 -6.73
C ALA A 52 -36.04 2.19 -7.18
N THR A 53 -37.10 2.97 -6.97
CA THR A 53 -37.15 4.40 -7.32
C THR A 53 -36.28 5.26 -6.41
N VAL A 54 -36.07 4.87 -5.14
CA VAL A 54 -35.20 5.60 -4.20
C VAL A 54 -33.72 5.35 -4.50
N ALA A 55 -33.34 4.13 -4.91
CA ALA A 55 -31.95 3.81 -5.25
C ALA A 55 -31.50 4.43 -6.59
N ALA A 56 -32.38 4.51 -7.59
CA ALA A 56 -32.07 5.15 -8.87
C ALA A 56 -31.91 6.69 -8.74
N ALA A 57 -32.65 7.32 -7.83
CA ALA A 57 -32.52 8.75 -7.55
C ALA A 57 -31.16 9.09 -6.89
N SER A 58 -30.63 8.21 -6.03
CA SER A 58 -29.32 8.40 -5.40
C SER A 58 -28.14 8.24 -6.37
N VAL A 59 -28.24 7.30 -7.32
CA VAL A 59 -27.19 7.10 -8.34
C VAL A 59 -27.11 8.28 -9.31
N LEU A 60 -28.25 8.90 -9.65
CA LEU A 60 -28.27 10.11 -10.49
C LEU A 60 -27.76 11.35 -9.75
N ALA A 61 -27.97 11.47 -8.44
CA ALA A 61 -27.43 12.58 -7.64
C ALA A 61 -25.89 12.53 -7.51
N VAL A 62 -25.30 11.33 -7.41
CA VAL A 62 -23.84 11.15 -7.35
C VAL A 62 -23.18 11.37 -8.71
N ALA A 63 -23.84 10.99 -9.82
CA ALA A 63 -23.33 11.27 -11.17
C ALA A 63 -23.34 12.76 -11.51
N SER A 64 -24.31 13.54 -11.03
CA SER A 64 -24.38 15.00 -11.29
C SER A 64 -23.33 15.82 -10.53
N LEU A 65 -22.83 15.34 -9.39
CA LEU A 65 -21.79 16.03 -8.61
C LEU A 65 -20.37 15.84 -9.19
N LEU A 66 -20.17 14.85 -10.06
CA LEU A 66 -18.89 14.60 -10.74
C LEU A 66 -18.69 15.45 -12.01
N THR A 67 -19.74 16.05 -12.57
CA THR A 67 -19.61 16.88 -13.79
C THR A 67 -19.51 18.38 -13.53
N THR A 68 -19.91 18.90 -12.36
CA THR A 68 -19.89 20.34 -12.09
C THR A 68 -18.66 20.85 -11.35
N SER A 69 -17.90 19.98 -10.66
CA SER A 69 -16.68 20.40 -9.95
C SER A 69 -15.41 20.35 -10.80
N VAL A 70 -15.39 19.56 -11.88
CA VAL A 70 -14.18 19.36 -12.72
C VAL A 70 -14.15 20.31 -13.94
N PHE A 71 -15.25 21.00 -14.26
CA PHE A 71 -15.32 21.91 -15.42
C PHE A 71 -15.24 23.41 -15.09
N HIS A 72 -15.24 23.82 -13.82
CA HIS A 72 -15.21 25.26 -13.49
C HIS A 72 -13.81 25.84 -13.24
N ASP A 73 -12.79 25.01 -12.96
CA ASP A 73 -11.40 25.50 -12.76
C ASP A 73 -10.50 25.40 -14.01
N ALA A 74 -10.98 24.77 -15.09
CA ALA A 74 -10.22 24.62 -16.33
C ALA A 74 -10.45 25.75 -17.37
N GLN A 75 -11.29 26.76 -17.08
CA GLN A 75 -11.63 27.84 -18.04
C GLN A 75 -11.24 29.26 -17.60
N SER A 76 -10.60 29.46 -16.44
CA SER A 76 -10.08 30.78 -16.03
C SER A 76 -8.71 31.13 -16.63
N SER A 77 -8.11 30.22 -17.41
CA SER A 77 -6.83 30.43 -18.08
C SER A 77 -7.01 30.06 -19.55
N VAL A 78 -6.95 31.08 -20.43
CA VAL A 78 -6.93 31.06 -21.93
C VAL A 78 -8.16 31.72 -22.60
N LYS A 79 -7.94 33.01 -22.94
CA LYS A 79 -8.32 33.76 -24.17
C LYS A 79 -9.80 33.97 -24.59
N LYS A 80 -10.18 35.26 -24.52
CA LYS A 80 -10.82 36.15 -25.52
C LYS A 80 -11.38 35.55 -26.84
N ASN A 81 -12.60 36.02 -27.16
CA ASN A 81 -13.31 36.20 -28.45
C ASN A 81 -14.18 35.05 -29.02
N GLY A 82 -15.47 35.36 -29.22
CA GLY A 82 -16.32 34.84 -30.33
C GLY A 82 -17.43 33.84 -29.98
N GLN A 83 -18.69 34.28 -30.10
CA GLN A 83 -19.97 33.54 -30.00
C GLN A 83 -20.33 32.73 -31.30
N PRO A 84 -21.46 31.97 -31.44
CA PRO A 84 -21.73 30.62 -30.91
C PRO A 84 -22.39 29.66 -31.96
N GLU A 85 -23.00 28.55 -31.50
CA GLU A 85 -23.94 27.61 -32.20
C GLU A 85 -23.27 26.44 -32.98
N THR A 86 -23.71 25.17 -32.98
CA THR A 86 -25.00 24.50 -32.69
C THR A 86 -24.78 23.03 -32.27
N SER A 87 -25.59 22.59 -31.30
CA SER A 87 -26.43 21.36 -31.29
C SER A 87 -25.84 19.94 -31.47
N ALA A 88 -26.00 19.11 -30.43
CA ALA A 88 -26.27 17.66 -30.53
C ALA A 88 -26.97 17.16 -29.25
N MET A 89 -28.17 17.68 -28.98
CA MET A 89 -29.15 17.12 -28.03
C MET A 89 -30.48 16.95 -28.76
N SER A 90 -30.53 15.99 -29.68
CA SER A 90 -31.79 15.45 -30.22
C SER A 90 -31.53 14.08 -30.85
N ALA A 91 -31.69 13.00 -30.07
CA ALA A 91 -32.04 11.66 -30.54
C ALA A 91 -31.96 10.63 -29.40
N LEU A 92 -32.77 10.79 -28.35
CA LEU A 92 -33.10 9.69 -27.44
C LEU A 92 -34.59 9.79 -27.07
N GLU A 93 -35.44 9.71 -28.08
CA GLU A 93 -36.87 9.50 -27.90
C GLU A 93 -37.41 8.70 -29.08
N THR A 94 -37.36 7.37 -28.94
CA THR A 94 -38.35 6.41 -29.46
C THR A 94 -37.82 4.99 -29.26
N GLY A 95 -38.45 4.24 -28.36
CA GLY A 95 -38.10 2.85 -28.09
C GLY A 95 -38.58 1.89 -29.17
N ARG A 96 -37.93 0.72 -29.24
CA ARG A 96 -38.58 -0.59 -29.39
C ARG A 96 -37.59 -1.73 -29.20
N ILE A 97 -38.07 -2.75 -28.52
CA ILE A 97 -37.45 -4.03 -28.18
C ILE A 97 -37.31 -4.90 -29.44
N ALA A 98 -36.20 -5.63 -29.57
CA ALA A 98 -36.11 -6.83 -30.40
C ALA A 98 -35.42 -7.97 -29.63
N ARG A 99 -36.19 -9.03 -29.37
CA ARG A 99 -35.72 -10.36 -28.96
C ARG A 99 -34.95 -10.99 -30.12
N SER A 100 -33.81 -11.63 -29.83
CA SER A 100 -33.33 -12.73 -30.67
C SER A 100 -33.02 -13.94 -29.80
N GLU A 101 -33.60 -15.05 -30.22
CA GLU A 101 -33.47 -16.39 -29.68
C GLU A 101 -32.06 -16.92 -29.96
N PHE A 102 -31.43 -17.61 -29.01
CA PHE A 102 -30.33 -18.51 -29.33
C PHE A 102 -30.53 -19.87 -28.70
N GLN A 103 -30.49 -20.86 -29.59
CA GLN A 103 -30.78 -22.27 -29.39
C GLN A 103 -29.75 -22.96 -28.50
N SER A 104 -30.28 -23.89 -27.72
CA SER A 104 -29.56 -24.87 -26.93
C SER A 104 -29.10 -26.02 -27.83
N THR A 105 -27.80 -26.34 -27.82
CA THR A 105 -27.30 -27.63 -28.30
C THR A 105 -26.45 -28.27 -27.22
N SER A 106 -27.02 -29.36 -26.69
CA SER A 106 -26.39 -30.35 -25.82
C SER A 106 -25.33 -31.16 -26.57
N VAL A 107 -24.15 -31.33 -25.98
CA VAL A 107 -23.27 -32.47 -26.29
C VAL A 107 -22.90 -33.14 -24.97
N GLN A 108 -23.18 -34.44 -24.91
CA GLN A 108 -22.96 -35.33 -23.79
C GLN A 108 -21.97 -36.43 -24.22
N GLN A 109 -21.26 -36.99 -23.22
CA GLN A 109 -20.33 -38.16 -23.22
C GLN A 109 -18.83 -37.80 -23.17
N ARG A 110 -17.97 -38.41 -22.33
CA ARG A 110 -18.04 -39.54 -21.38
C ARG A 110 -16.78 -39.46 -20.46
N PRO A 111 -16.68 -40.25 -19.37
CA PRO A 111 -15.76 -40.01 -18.26
C PRO A 111 -14.39 -40.69 -18.43
N SER A 112 -13.33 -40.09 -17.90
CA SER A 112 -12.02 -40.75 -17.81
C SER A 112 -11.30 -40.51 -16.48
N ARG A 113 -11.17 -41.63 -15.75
CA ARG A 113 -10.10 -42.04 -14.82
C ARG A 113 -9.75 -41.18 -13.60
N ALA A 114 -10.10 -41.74 -12.45
CA ALA A 114 -9.60 -41.39 -11.13
C ALA A 114 -8.08 -41.65 -11.00
N SER A 115 -7.33 -40.59 -10.73
CA SER A 115 -5.98 -40.65 -10.14
C SER A 115 -6.08 -40.32 -8.65
N LYS A 116 -5.62 -41.24 -7.81
CA LYS A 116 -5.55 -41.10 -6.36
C LYS A 116 -4.58 -39.97 -5.97
N GLU A 117 -5.09 -38.78 -5.72
CA GLU A 117 -4.34 -37.75 -4.98
C GLU A 117 -4.45 -38.03 -3.48
N LYS A 118 -3.31 -38.32 -2.86
CA LYS A 118 -3.16 -38.40 -1.41
C LYS A 118 -3.50 -37.03 -0.84
N ALA A 119 -4.63 -36.92 -0.16
CA ALA A 119 -5.00 -35.76 0.64
C ALA A 119 -3.91 -35.50 1.70
N ARG A 120 -3.00 -34.55 1.42
CA ARG A 120 -2.20 -33.94 2.47
C ARG A 120 -3.15 -33.05 3.25
N PHE A 121 -3.53 -33.49 4.45
CA PHE A 121 -4.09 -32.62 5.46
C PHE A 121 -3.07 -31.53 5.75
N VAL A 122 -3.26 -30.37 5.13
CA VAL A 122 -2.62 -29.13 5.58
C VAL A 122 -3.33 -28.78 6.87
N SER A 123 -2.67 -29.04 7.99
CA SER A 123 -3.05 -28.46 9.27
C SER A 123 -2.94 -26.94 9.13
N THR A 124 -4.07 -26.29 8.83
CA THR A 124 -4.23 -24.85 9.01
C THR A 124 -4.23 -24.61 10.51
N LYS A 125 -3.03 -24.51 11.08
CA LYS A 125 -2.84 -23.95 12.42
C LYS A 125 -3.54 -22.58 12.39
N ALA A 126 -4.52 -22.37 13.28
CA ALA A 126 -5.16 -21.08 13.46
C ALA A 126 -4.07 -19.99 13.55
N PRO A 127 -4.27 -18.80 12.96
CA PRO A 127 -3.30 -17.72 13.05
C PRO A 127 -3.12 -17.39 14.53
N SER A 128 -2.08 -17.96 15.15
CA SER A 128 -1.59 -17.52 16.44
C SER A 128 -1.37 -16.02 16.30
N GLN A 129 -2.00 -15.19 17.14
CA GLN A 129 -1.73 -13.76 17.23
C GLN A 129 -0.22 -13.56 17.29
N ARG A 130 0.40 -13.24 16.15
CA ARG A 130 1.84 -13.10 16.02
C ARG A 130 2.16 -11.65 16.22
N GLN A 131 2.76 -11.34 17.36
CA GLN A 131 3.45 -10.07 17.53
C GLN A 131 4.59 -10.01 16.51
N TRP A 132 4.56 -9.01 15.64
CA TRP A 132 5.60 -8.81 14.65
C TRP A 132 6.51 -7.65 15.09
N GLY A 133 7.65 -7.99 15.69
CA GLY A 133 8.62 -7.02 16.20
C GLY A 133 8.17 -6.32 17.49
N PRO A 134 9.03 -5.46 18.07
CA PRO A 134 8.68 -4.73 19.30
C PRO A 134 7.60 -3.66 19.04
N PRO A 135 6.84 -3.24 20.07
CA PRO A 135 5.95 -2.09 19.99
C PRO A 135 6.73 -0.79 19.74
N LEU A 136 6.04 0.23 19.26
CA LEU A 136 6.67 1.47 18.75
C LEU A 136 7.01 2.47 19.83
N VAL A 137 6.23 2.46 20.90
CA VAL A 137 6.36 3.38 22.03
C VAL A 137 6.81 2.58 23.25
N MET A 138 7.86 3.03 23.95
CA MET A 138 8.19 2.49 25.26
C MET A 138 7.09 2.87 26.24
N SER A 139 6.68 1.94 27.11
CA SER A 139 5.55 2.11 28.02
C SER A 139 5.56 3.48 28.74
N GLU A 140 4.41 4.17 28.74
CA GLU A 140 4.22 5.30 29.66
C GLU A 140 4.29 4.82 31.12
N PRO A 141 4.82 5.64 32.06
CA PRO A 141 4.76 5.33 33.48
C PRO A 141 3.29 5.15 33.92
N GLU A 142 3.05 4.17 34.78
CA GLU A 142 1.72 3.76 35.23
C GLU A 142 0.90 4.94 35.78
N ALA A 143 0.06 5.54 34.95
CA ALA A 143 -1.04 6.34 35.44
C ALA A 143 -2.03 5.40 36.15
N THR A 144 -2.45 5.81 37.35
CA THR A 144 -3.39 5.15 38.27
C THR A 144 -4.39 4.24 37.56
N LYS A 145 -4.45 2.96 37.99
CA LYS A 145 -5.37 1.92 37.49
C LYS A 145 -6.82 2.42 37.52
N ARG A 146 -7.27 3.07 36.43
CA ARG A 146 -8.70 3.28 36.18
C ARG A 146 -9.26 1.93 35.76
N TYR A 147 -10.13 1.39 36.59
CA TYR A 147 -10.86 0.16 36.27
C TYR A 147 -11.89 0.50 35.20
N TYR A 148 -11.65 0.07 33.96
CA TYR A 148 -12.64 0.15 32.90
C TYR A 148 -13.50 -1.13 33.00
N GLY A 149 -14.81 -0.98 33.10
CA GLY A 149 -15.73 -2.12 32.97
C GLY A 149 -15.66 -2.70 31.56
N PHE A 150 -16.21 -3.90 31.38
CA PHE A 150 -16.40 -4.48 30.05
C PHE A 150 -17.21 -3.52 29.16
N ASP A 151 -16.72 -3.27 27.96
CA ASP A 151 -17.40 -2.46 26.94
C ASP A 151 -17.37 -3.19 25.58
N PRO A 152 -18.54 -3.52 24.99
CA PRO A 152 -18.59 -4.19 23.69
C PRO A 152 -17.97 -3.35 22.56
N ARG A 153 -17.97 -2.02 22.65
CA ARG A 153 -17.32 -1.15 21.66
C ARG A 153 -15.80 -1.24 21.75
N VAL A 154 -15.28 -1.36 22.97
CA VAL A 154 -13.83 -1.60 23.17
C VAL A 154 -13.45 -2.95 22.58
N LYS A 155 -14.28 -3.99 22.76
CA LYS A 155 -14.02 -5.30 22.17
C LYS A 155 -13.92 -5.23 20.65
N GLU A 156 -14.86 -4.53 20.00
CA GLU A 156 -14.85 -4.33 18.55
C GLU A 156 -13.61 -3.54 18.09
N GLN A 157 -13.22 -2.47 18.81
CA GLN A 157 -11.99 -1.74 18.54
C GLN A 157 -10.76 -2.65 18.65
N GLN A 158 -10.70 -3.51 19.66
CA GLN A 158 -9.62 -4.49 19.85
C GLN A 158 -9.56 -5.48 18.68
N GLU A 159 -10.70 -6.01 18.21
CA GLU A 159 -10.76 -6.90 17.04
C GLU A 159 -10.28 -6.22 15.75
N ASN A 160 -10.65 -4.96 15.54
CA ASN A 160 -10.19 -4.17 14.40
C ASN A 160 -8.68 -3.86 14.49
N LEU A 161 -8.18 -3.49 15.67
CA LEU A 161 -6.74 -3.28 15.89
C LEU A 161 -5.94 -4.57 15.68
N LEU A 162 -6.44 -5.71 16.15
CA LEU A 162 -5.83 -7.02 15.88
C LEU A 162 -5.79 -7.31 14.37
N THR A 163 -6.86 -6.99 13.63
CA THR A 163 -6.91 -7.09 12.16
C THR A 163 -5.92 -6.15 11.47
N LEU A 164 -5.53 -5.04 12.11
CA LEU A 164 -4.49 -4.14 11.62
C LEU A 164 -3.07 -4.52 12.11
N GLY A 165 -2.96 -5.67 12.76
CA GLY A 165 -1.71 -6.25 13.25
C GLY A 165 -1.17 -5.62 14.53
N PHE A 166 -1.97 -4.84 15.27
CA PHE A 166 -1.56 -4.34 16.59
C PHE A 166 -1.55 -5.50 17.60
N ASP A 167 -0.58 -5.47 18.53
CA ASP A 167 -0.50 -6.47 19.59
C ASP A 167 -1.11 -5.94 20.89
N LEU A 168 -2.28 -6.45 21.23
CA LEU A 168 -3.02 -6.08 22.42
C LEU A 168 -3.55 -7.27 23.23
N GLY A 169 -3.16 -8.50 22.87
CA GLY A 169 -3.70 -9.73 23.47
C GLY A 169 -5.10 -10.08 22.95
N GLU A 170 -5.93 -10.68 23.80
CA GLU A 170 -7.31 -11.03 23.44
C GLU A 170 -8.22 -9.79 23.37
N ALA A 171 -9.19 -9.82 22.47
CA ALA A 171 -10.26 -8.82 22.46
C ALA A 171 -11.26 -9.14 23.58
N ASP A 172 -10.98 -8.61 24.77
CA ASP A 172 -11.67 -8.89 26.02
C ASP A 172 -12.72 -7.82 26.40
N GLY A 173 -12.78 -6.70 25.68
CA GLY A 173 -13.65 -5.57 25.98
C GLY A 173 -13.16 -4.67 27.11
N PHE A 174 -11.94 -4.88 27.62
CA PHE A 174 -11.34 -4.05 28.66
C PHE A 174 -10.30 -3.10 28.07
N LYS A 175 -10.47 -1.79 28.29
CA LYS A 175 -9.54 -0.76 27.77
C LYS A 175 -8.26 -0.67 28.61
N GLY A 176 -7.51 -1.76 28.68
CA GLY A 176 -6.26 -1.89 29.42
C GLY A 176 -5.10 -1.10 28.81
N LEU A 177 -3.92 -1.22 29.42
CA LEU A 177 -2.71 -0.50 28.98
C LEU A 177 -2.37 -0.78 27.51
N ARG A 178 -2.39 -2.06 27.09
CA ARG A 178 -2.07 -2.45 25.70
C ARG A 178 -3.07 -1.90 24.68
N THR A 179 -4.37 -1.92 25.00
CA THR A 179 -5.40 -1.34 24.13
C THR A 179 -5.20 0.17 24.01
N ARG A 180 -4.92 0.88 25.10
CA ARG A 180 -4.62 2.33 25.06
C ARG A 180 -3.37 2.63 24.23
N GLN A 181 -2.32 1.83 24.38
CA GLN A 181 -1.11 1.96 23.59
C GLN A 181 -1.36 1.72 22.09
N ALA A 182 -2.07 0.65 21.73
CA ALA A 182 -2.42 0.36 20.35
C ALA A 182 -3.28 1.48 19.73
N ILE A 183 -4.21 2.05 20.49
CA ILE A 183 -5.01 3.21 20.07
C ILE A 183 -4.11 4.45 19.84
N ALA A 184 -3.15 4.71 20.74
CA ALA A 184 -2.22 5.83 20.59
C ALA A 184 -1.32 5.64 19.36
N GLU A 185 -0.78 4.43 19.14
CA GLU A 185 0.00 4.10 17.95
C GLU A 185 -0.85 4.22 16.67
N PHE A 186 -2.11 3.77 16.69
CA PHE A 186 -3.03 3.93 15.57
C PHE A 186 -3.23 5.42 15.24
N ARG A 187 -3.52 6.26 16.25
CA ARG A 187 -3.65 7.71 16.05
C ARG A 187 -2.38 8.33 15.47
N ALA A 188 -1.20 7.91 15.93
CA ALA A 188 0.07 8.45 15.46
C ALA A 188 0.38 8.10 14.00
N LEU A 189 -0.01 6.89 13.56
CA LEU A 189 0.37 6.38 12.25
C LEU A 189 -0.71 6.56 11.18
N TYR A 190 -1.97 6.27 11.50
CA TYR A 190 -3.08 6.19 10.55
C TYR A 190 -3.80 7.52 10.35
N LEU A 191 -3.64 8.48 11.28
CA LEU A 191 -4.33 9.76 11.22
C LEU A 191 -3.37 10.91 10.87
N PRO A 192 -3.80 11.88 10.05
CA PRO A 192 -3.08 13.15 9.91
C PRO A 192 -3.12 13.92 11.24
N ASP A 193 -2.23 14.92 11.39
CA ASP A 193 -2.13 15.72 12.62
C ASP A 193 -3.46 16.39 13.00
N SER A 194 -4.22 16.84 12.01
CA SER A 194 -5.55 17.44 12.17
C SER A 194 -6.61 16.50 12.79
N ALA A 195 -6.43 15.19 12.66
CA ALA A 195 -7.38 14.18 13.12
C ALA A 195 -6.94 13.47 14.41
N LYS A 196 -5.79 13.85 15.02
CA LYS A 196 -5.29 13.19 16.24
C LYS A 196 -6.21 13.36 17.46
N GLN A 197 -7.08 14.36 17.46
CA GLN A 197 -8.01 14.67 18.57
C GLN A 197 -9.41 14.04 18.41
N LEU A 198 -9.64 13.21 17.39
CA LEU A 198 -10.94 12.55 17.16
C LEU A 198 -11.44 11.82 18.41
N GLN A 199 -12.77 11.80 18.58
CA GLN A 199 -13.41 11.09 19.68
C GLN A 199 -13.37 9.58 19.47
N ASP A 200 -13.54 8.81 20.55
CA ASP A 200 -13.41 7.34 20.52
C ASP A 200 -14.39 6.67 19.53
N ALA A 201 -15.59 7.23 19.33
CA ALA A 201 -16.58 6.68 18.39
C ALA A 201 -16.17 6.87 16.91
N GLU A 202 -15.73 8.06 16.55
CA GLU A 202 -15.22 8.38 15.20
C GLU A 202 -13.98 7.52 14.90
N LEU A 203 -13.10 7.39 15.90
CA LEU A 203 -11.91 6.58 15.81
C LEU A 203 -12.23 5.10 15.58
N ALA A 204 -13.26 4.56 16.24
CA ALA A 204 -13.72 3.19 16.02
C ALA A 204 -14.16 2.96 14.57
N SER A 205 -14.93 3.89 14.00
CA SER A 205 -15.39 3.81 12.60
C SER A 205 -14.23 3.84 11.60
N ILE A 206 -13.20 4.66 11.86
CA ILE A 206 -12.00 4.71 11.01
C ILE A 206 -11.20 3.40 11.13
N MET A 207 -11.01 2.89 12.35
CA MET A 207 -10.36 1.59 12.58
C MET A 207 -11.08 0.46 11.85
N GLU A 208 -12.41 0.44 11.91
CA GLU A 208 -13.24 -0.54 11.21
C GLU A 208 -13.06 -0.46 9.70
N THR A 209 -13.02 0.76 9.14
CA THR A 209 -12.82 1.00 7.70
C THR A 209 -11.49 0.41 7.23
N TYR A 210 -10.38 0.74 7.91
CA TYR A 210 -9.08 0.18 7.59
C TYR A 210 -9.03 -1.35 7.78
N ALA A 211 -9.67 -1.87 8.84
CA ALA A 211 -9.70 -3.30 9.10
C ALA A 211 -10.49 -4.06 8.00
N ASN A 212 -11.60 -3.49 7.53
CA ASN A 212 -12.38 -4.04 6.42
C ASN A 212 -11.59 -4.02 5.10
N LEU A 213 -10.87 -2.94 4.81
CA LEU A 213 -9.97 -2.87 3.66
C LEU A 213 -8.86 -3.93 3.75
N ALA A 214 -8.23 -4.07 4.90
CA ALA A 214 -7.21 -5.10 5.14
C ALA A 214 -7.75 -6.52 4.96
N ARG A 215 -8.97 -6.82 5.42
CA ARG A 215 -9.63 -8.12 5.18
C ARG A 215 -9.86 -8.38 3.68
N SER A 216 -10.30 -7.35 2.95
CA SER A 216 -10.51 -7.43 1.50
C SER A 216 -9.21 -7.71 0.75
N ASP A 217 -8.16 -6.92 1.03
CA ASP A 217 -6.84 -7.08 0.43
C ASP A 217 -6.23 -8.45 0.78
N ALA A 218 -6.35 -8.88 2.04
CA ALA A 218 -5.86 -10.18 2.49
C ALA A 218 -6.52 -11.33 1.73
N ALA A 219 -7.84 -11.30 1.60
CA ALA A 219 -8.60 -12.30 0.85
C ALA A 219 -8.22 -12.30 -0.64
N ARG A 220 -8.00 -11.12 -1.22
CA ARG A 220 -7.64 -10.96 -2.63
C ARG A 220 -6.24 -11.48 -2.95
N PHE A 221 -5.26 -11.19 -2.09
CA PHE A 221 -3.86 -11.47 -2.39
C PHE A 221 -3.30 -12.73 -1.71
N GLY A 222 -4.03 -13.30 -0.75
CA GLY A 222 -3.58 -14.44 0.03
C GLY A 222 -2.45 -14.09 1.00
N VAL A 223 -2.51 -12.89 1.59
CA VAL A 223 -1.50 -12.34 2.51
C VAL A 223 -2.16 -12.02 3.84
N ASP A 224 -1.41 -12.12 4.94
CA ASP A 224 -1.90 -11.80 6.29
C ASP A 224 -2.46 -10.37 6.37
N TYR A 225 -3.60 -10.19 7.07
CA TYR A 225 -4.30 -8.92 7.20
C TYR A 225 -3.40 -7.81 7.75
N GLY A 226 -2.53 -8.11 8.72
CA GLY A 226 -1.67 -7.12 9.35
C GLY A 226 -0.54 -6.67 8.43
N ILE A 227 -0.11 -7.55 7.52
CA ILE A 227 0.91 -7.25 6.52
C ILE A 227 0.32 -6.37 5.42
N VAL A 228 -0.82 -6.73 4.84
CA VAL A 228 -1.46 -5.87 3.81
C VAL A 228 -1.90 -4.53 4.38
N ALA A 229 -2.39 -4.50 5.64
CA ALA A 229 -2.72 -3.26 6.33
C ALA A 229 -1.50 -2.34 6.46
N ALA A 230 -0.34 -2.90 6.85
CA ALA A 230 0.90 -2.13 6.96
C ALA A 230 1.36 -1.55 5.61
N ILE A 231 1.21 -2.32 4.52
CA ILE A 231 1.57 -1.88 3.17
C ILE A 231 0.60 -0.82 2.65
N ARG A 232 -0.71 -0.98 2.91
CA ARG A 232 -1.73 0.01 2.55
C ARG A 232 -1.54 1.31 3.32
N LEU A 233 -1.27 1.22 4.62
CA LEU A 233 -0.90 2.36 5.45
C LEU A 233 0.28 3.12 4.87
N SER A 234 1.37 2.44 4.50
CA SER A 234 2.56 3.13 3.99
C SER A 234 2.31 3.79 2.63
N SER A 235 1.50 3.17 1.76
CA SER A 235 1.02 3.77 0.53
C SER A 235 0.27 5.08 0.79
N VAL A 236 -0.75 5.05 1.66
CA VAL A 236 -1.55 6.23 2.03
C VAL A 236 -0.69 7.34 2.64
N ARG A 237 0.28 7.00 3.49
CA ARG A 237 1.11 7.98 4.22
C ARG A 237 2.23 8.61 3.40
N THR A 238 2.60 8.02 2.26
CA THR A 238 3.74 8.48 1.45
C THR A 238 3.33 8.87 0.03
N GLY A 239 2.19 8.39 -0.46
CA GLY A 239 1.76 8.52 -1.85
C GLY A 239 2.45 7.54 -2.81
N VAL A 240 3.29 6.63 -2.30
CA VAL A 240 3.85 5.55 -3.13
C VAL A 240 2.75 4.55 -3.42
N ASP A 241 2.70 4.08 -4.66
CA ASP A 241 1.66 3.16 -5.12
C ASP A 241 1.63 1.84 -4.32
N PHE A 242 0.42 1.40 -3.97
CA PHE A 242 0.20 0.20 -3.17
C PHE A 242 0.66 -1.07 -3.91
N SER A 243 0.37 -1.17 -5.20
CA SER A 243 0.74 -2.34 -6.01
C SER A 243 2.26 -2.49 -6.11
N TYR A 244 2.97 -1.37 -6.23
CA TYR A 244 4.43 -1.32 -6.18
C TYR A 244 4.96 -1.83 -4.84
N LEU A 245 4.44 -1.33 -3.71
CA LEU A 245 4.88 -1.73 -2.38
C LEU A 245 4.57 -3.20 -2.08
N MET A 246 3.43 -3.71 -2.56
CA MET A 246 3.07 -5.13 -2.49
C MET A 246 4.05 -5.98 -3.30
N LYS A 247 4.37 -5.56 -4.53
CA LYS A 247 5.31 -6.26 -5.39
C LYS A 247 6.73 -6.27 -4.82
N LEU A 248 7.15 -5.17 -4.22
CA LEU A 248 8.44 -5.09 -3.55
C LEU A 248 8.49 -6.03 -2.34
N ALA A 249 7.50 -6.00 -1.44
CA ALA A 249 7.44 -6.92 -0.29
C ALA A 249 7.41 -8.40 -0.70
N ALA A 250 6.70 -8.73 -1.78
CA ALA A 250 6.67 -10.08 -2.35
C ALA A 250 8.05 -10.52 -2.84
N THR A 251 8.77 -9.60 -3.49
CA THR A 251 10.10 -9.87 -4.08
C THR A 251 11.17 -10.01 -3.01
N GLU A 252 11.14 -9.16 -1.98
CA GLU A 252 12.17 -9.11 -0.94
C GLU A 252 12.05 -10.24 0.08
N SER A 253 10.83 -10.54 0.56
CA SER A 253 10.64 -11.50 1.66
C SER A 253 9.53 -12.51 1.43
N ASN A 254 8.80 -12.39 0.31
CA ASN A 254 7.54 -13.11 0.09
C ASN A 254 6.57 -12.90 1.27
N PHE A 255 6.42 -11.64 1.68
CA PHE A 255 5.57 -11.21 2.79
C PHE A 255 5.94 -11.83 4.15
N LYS A 256 7.24 -12.05 4.40
CA LYS A 256 7.72 -12.63 5.67
C LYS A 256 8.45 -11.58 6.49
N PRO A 257 7.79 -10.94 7.48
CA PRO A 257 8.40 -9.85 8.24
C PRO A 257 9.53 -10.28 9.18
N ALA A 258 9.68 -11.58 9.43
CA ALA A 258 10.83 -12.12 10.18
C ALA A 258 11.95 -12.67 9.28
N SER A 259 11.88 -12.47 7.96
CA SER A 259 12.89 -12.94 7.01
C SER A 259 14.26 -12.31 7.29
N GLU A 260 15.31 -13.12 7.18
CA GLU A 260 16.70 -12.72 7.33
C GLU A 260 17.50 -13.32 6.18
N ALA A 261 18.29 -12.50 5.48
CA ALA A 261 19.17 -13.00 4.43
C ALA A 261 20.37 -13.73 5.05
N SER A 262 20.79 -14.84 4.44
CA SER A 262 21.93 -15.63 4.93
C SER A 262 23.30 -15.01 4.62
N THR A 263 23.37 -14.09 3.65
CA THR A 263 24.62 -13.53 3.12
C THR A 263 24.82 -12.04 3.45
N SER A 264 23.84 -11.40 4.09
CA SER A 264 23.90 -9.98 4.41
C SER A 264 23.16 -9.69 5.71
N SER A 265 23.19 -8.43 6.14
CA SER A 265 22.42 -8.00 7.31
C SER A 265 20.94 -7.71 7.00
N ALA A 266 20.48 -8.00 5.77
CA ALA A 266 19.14 -7.69 5.32
C ALA A 266 18.08 -8.46 6.14
N THR A 267 17.12 -7.73 6.69
CA THR A 267 16.09 -8.27 7.58
C THR A 267 14.75 -7.59 7.33
N GLY A 268 13.66 -8.33 7.51
CA GLY A 268 12.32 -7.77 7.56
C GLY A 268 11.55 -7.90 6.26
N LEU A 269 10.35 -7.31 6.25
CA LEU A 269 9.42 -7.36 5.13
C LEU A 269 10.04 -6.84 3.81
N TYR A 270 10.90 -5.82 3.93
CA TYR A 270 11.59 -5.15 2.83
C TYR A 270 13.12 -5.35 2.86
N GLN A 271 13.62 -6.35 3.60
CA GLN A 271 15.03 -6.75 3.60
C GLN A 271 16.04 -5.60 3.81
N PHE A 272 15.76 -4.69 4.74
CA PHE A 272 16.67 -3.59 5.06
C PHE A 272 18.00 -4.08 5.66
N THR A 273 19.12 -3.59 5.14
CA THR A 273 20.43 -3.74 5.81
C THR A 273 20.51 -2.85 7.06
N ARG A 274 21.46 -3.12 7.96
CA ARG A 274 21.66 -2.31 9.18
C ARG A 274 21.88 -0.82 8.87
N ASP A 275 22.80 -0.52 7.95
CA ASP A 275 23.19 0.85 7.64
C ASP A 275 22.03 1.59 6.94
N THR A 276 21.41 0.96 5.93
CA THR A 276 20.25 1.56 5.23
C THR A 276 19.11 1.83 6.21
N TRP A 277 18.82 0.88 7.11
CA TRP A 277 17.76 1.03 8.10
C TRP A 277 17.97 2.23 9.03
N LEU A 278 19.14 2.32 9.66
CA LEU A 278 19.42 3.40 10.59
C LEU A 278 19.45 4.75 9.89
N SER A 279 19.98 4.82 8.66
CA SER A 279 19.92 6.04 7.87
C SER A 279 18.49 6.48 7.55
N THR A 280 17.63 5.52 7.18
CA THR A 280 16.21 5.79 6.87
C THR A 280 15.45 6.24 8.12
N LEU A 281 15.66 5.56 9.27
CA LEU A 281 15.11 5.97 10.55
C LEU A 281 15.56 7.38 10.96
N LYS A 282 16.85 7.71 10.78
CA LYS A 282 17.37 9.04 11.08
C LYS A 282 16.69 10.13 10.25
N MET A 283 16.38 9.83 8.99
CA MET A 283 15.81 10.78 8.04
C MET A 283 14.30 10.95 8.25
N HIS A 284 13.56 9.86 8.42
CA HIS A 284 12.10 9.85 8.35
C HIS A 284 11.41 9.43 9.64
N GLY A 285 12.12 8.79 10.59
CA GLY A 285 11.49 8.19 11.76
C GLY A 285 10.71 9.19 12.63
N ALA A 286 11.23 10.41 12.78
CA ALA A 286 10.59 11.46 13.56
C ALA A 286 9.17 11.82 13.06
N LYS A 287 8.94 11.75 11.74
CA LYS A 287 7.63 12.01 11.12
C LYS A 287 6.52 11.08 11.63
N TYR A 288 6.90 9.88 12.08
CA TYR A 288 5.98 8.81 12.45
C TYR A 288 5.90 8.56 13.95
N GLY A 289 6.41 9.50 14.76
CA GLY A 289 6.39 9.35 16.22
C GLY A 289 7.26 8.20 16.73
N LEU A 290 8.17 7.67 15.89
CA LEU A 290 9.33 6.93 16.40
C LEU A 290 10.12 7.97 17.18
N VAL A 291 9.92 7.95 18.49
CA VAL A 291 10.21 9.03 19.45
C VAL A 291 11.49 9.76 19.05
N GLY A 292 11.47 11.10 19.08
CA GLY A 292 12.63 11.93 18.71
C GLY A 292 13.96 11.44 19.29
N ASP A 293 13.92 10.76 20.43
CA ASP A 293 15.02 10.05 21.08
C ASP A 293 15.72 9.03 20.17
N TYR A 294 15.00 8.17 19.44
CA TYR A 294 15.62 7.13 18.63
C TYR A 294 16.41 7.66 17.45
N ALA A 295 15.81 8.57 16.68
CA ALA A 295 16.51 9.23 15.58
C ALA A 295 17.63 10.15 16.10
N ALA A 296 17.47 10.78 17.27
CA ALA A 296 18.52 11.59 17.88
C ALA A 296 19.77 10.76 18.22
N ASN A 297 19.58 9.52 18.67
CA ASN A 297 20.68 8.59 19.01
C ASN A 297 21.45 8.02 17.80
N ILE A 298 20.98 8.25 16.57
CA ILE A 298 21.69 7.84 15.36
C ILE A 298 22.61 8.98 14.91
N GLU A 299 23.90 8.80 15.13
CA GLU A 299 24.97 9.67 14.65
C GLU A 299 25.53 9.15 13.31
N TYR A 300 26.39 9.95 12.69
CA TYR A 300 27.15 9.52 11.53
C TYR A 300 28.64 9.72 11.75
N TYR A 301 29.44 8.75 11.31
CA TYR A 301 30.89 8.89 11.23
C TYR A 301 31.36 8.69 9.79
N LYS A 302 32.54 9.21 9.46
CA LYS A 302 33.21 8.96 8.18
C LYS A 302 34.17 7.79 8.33
N THR A 303 34.09 6.81 7.43
CA THR A 303 35.09 5.74 7.34
C THR A 303 36.42 6.29 6.84
N ARG A 304 37.50 5.51 6.96
CA ARG A 304 38.81 5.86 6.37
C ARG A 304 38.74 6.11 4.86
N SER A 305 37.80 5.44 4.18
CA SER A 305 37.50 5.60 2.76
C SER A 305 36.54 6.75 2.43
N GLY A 306 36.16 7.57 3.42
CA GLY A 306 35.32 8.75 3.22
C GLY A 306 33.80 8.48 3.23
N TYR A 307 33.37 7.22 3.27
CA TYR A 307 31.95 6.87 3.32
C TYR A 307 31.32 7.27 4.65
N ARG A 308 30.12 7.82 4.59
CA ARG A 308 29.33 8.16 5.78
C ARG A 308 28.54 6.93 6.22
N ARG A 309 28.67 6.52 7.49
CA ARG A 309 27.93 5.38 8.06
C ARG A 309 27.20 5.77 9.35
N PRO A 310 25.98 5.27 9.57
CA PRO A 310 25.26 5.51 10.80
C PRO A 310 25.88 4.73 11.96
N ILE A 311 25.80 5.29 13.16
CA ILE A 311 26.23 4.65 14.40
C ILE A 311 25.25 5.00 15.52
N VAL A 312 24.99 4.03 16.40
CA VAL A 312 24.25 4.21 17.64
C VAL A 312 25.18 3.73 18.75
N ARG A 313 25.44 4.58 19.75
CA ARG A 313 26.43 4.29 20.79
C ARG A 313 25.90 3.34 21.86
N ASP A 314 24.63 3.47 22.21
CA ASP A 314 23.96 2.61 23.17
C ASP A 314 23.55 1.30 22.49
N GLU A 315 24.05 0.18 23.00
CA GLU A 315 23.81 -1.14 22.43
C GLU A 315 22.34 -1.58 22.57
N ALA A 316 21.68 -1.25 23.67
CA ALA A 316 20.27 -1.61 23.88
C ALA A 316 19.37 -0.86 22.90
N ILE A 317 19.64 0.43 22.68
CA ILE A 317 18.97 1.23 21.66
C ILE A 317 19.29 0.68 20.27
N TYR A 318 20.56 0.38 19.96
CA TYR A 318 20.96 -0.17 18.66
C TYR A 318 20.18 -1.46 18.33
N GLN A 319 20.14 -2.42 19.26
CA GLN A 319 19.42 -3.68 19.05
C GLN A 319 17.91 -3.47 18.92
N HIS A 320 17.32 -2.58 19.72
CA HIS A 320 15.91 -2.24 19.61
C HIS A 320 15.58 -1.65 18.23
N LEU A 321 16.39 -0.69 17.76
CA LEU A 321 16.20 -0.09 16.43
C LEU A 321 16.33 -1.14 15.34
N LEU A 322 17.32 -2.04 15.39
CA LEU A 322 17.45 -3.10 14.39
C LEU A 322 16.27 -4.08 14.41
N ALA A 323 15.67 -4.34 15.57
CA ALA A 323 14.53 -5.23 15.72
C ALA A 323 13.25 -4.66 15.10
N LEU A 324 13.10 -3.34 15.01
CA LEU A 324 11.97 -2.68 14.34
C LEU A 324 11.86 -3.03 12.85
N ARG A 325 12.93 -3.52 12.20
CA ARG A 325 12.85 -4.08 10.83
C ARG A 325 11.87 -5.23 10.71
N LYS A 326 11.61 -5.95 11.81
CA LYS A 326 10.65 -7.05 11.88
C LYS A 326 9.22 -6.59 12.14
N ASN A 327 9.01 -5.30 12.41
CA ASN A 327 7.68 -4.71 12.56
C ASN A 327 7.15 -4.30 11.17
N PRO A 328 6.08 -4.93 10.65
CA PRO A 328 5.57 -4.69 9.30
C PRO A 328 5.20 -3.23 9.07
N ARG A 329 4.58 -2.56 10.06
CA ARG A 329 4.14 -1.16 9.93
C ARG A 329 5.32 -0.23 9.69
N ILE A 330 6.35 -0.32 10.52
CA ILE A 330 7.52 0.57 10.38
C ILE A 330 8.37 0.17 9.19
N SER A 331 8.58 -1.13 8.96
CA SER A 331 9.33 -1.60 7.80
C SER A 331 8.68 -1.11 6.50
N ALA A 332 7.35 -1.19 6.39
CA ALA A 332 6.62 -0.72 5.21
C ALA A 332 6.66 0.81 5.04
N ILE A 333 6.49 1.57 6.12
CA ILE A 333 6.57 3.04 6.06
C ILE A 333 7.98 3.50 5.66
N MET A 334 9.03 2.92 6.26
CA MET A 334 10.42 3.27 5.94
C MET A 334 10.78 2.86 4.51
N ALA A 335 10.28 1.72 4.03
CA ALA A 335 10.43 1.31 2.64
C ALA A 335 9.75 2.30 1.69
N ALA A 336 8.52 2.71 2.00
CA ALA A 336 7.79 3.66 1.18
C ALA A 336 8.44 5.05 1.16
N GLU A 337 8.98 5.55 2.27
CA GLU A 337 9.76 6.81 2.28
C GLU A 337 11.04 6.68 1.45
N THR A 338 11.75 5.54 1.52
CA THR A 338 12.93 5.29 0.67
C THR A 338 12.56 5.28 -0.81
N VAL A 339 11.45 4.66 -1.17
CA VAL A 339 10.93 4.65 -2.55
C VAL A 339 10.54 6.05 -2.99
N ARG A 340 9.88 6.83 -2.13
CA ARG A 340 9.50 8.22 -2.41
C ARG A 340 10.70 9.12 -2.65
N ASP A 341 11.75 9.01 -1.82
CA ASP A 341 13.00 9.76 -2.03
C ASP A 341 13.66 9.40 -3.36
N ASN A 342 13.70 8.11 -3.68
CA ASN A 342 14.23 7.61 -4.95
C ASN A 342 13.39 8.12 -6.15
N GLN A 343 12.06 8.11 -6.02
CA GLN A 343 11.15 8.62 -7.03
C GLN A 343 11.41 10.09 -7.32
N GLN A 344 11.55 10.92 -6.27
CA GLN A 344 11.85 12.34 -6.43
C GLN A 344 13.21 12.57 -7.09
N LYS A 345 14.24 11.84 -6.64
CA LYS A 345 15.59 11.99 -7.19
C LYS A 345 15.67 11.54 -8.66
N LEU A 346 15.03 10.44 -9.02
CA LEU A 346 14.96 9.99 -10.40
C LEU A 346 14.16 10.96 -11.26
N ALA A 347 12.99 11.40 -10.79
CA ALA A 347 12.14 12.33 -11.54
C ALA A 347 12.87 13.64 -11.87
N TYR A 348 13.58 14.19 -10.88
CA TYR A 348 14.40 15.38 -11.06
C TYR A 348 15.57 15.16 -12.03
N THR A 349 16.25 14.01 -11.95
CA THR A 349 17.48 13.76 -12.73
C THR A 349 17.20 13.34 -14.17
N LEU A 350 16.08 12.65 -14.42
CA LEU A 350 15.72 12.12 -15.73
C LEU A 350 14.71 13.00 -16.47
N ASP A 351 14.18 14.05 -15.82
CA ASP A 351 13.14 14.92 -16.36
C ASP A 351 11.89 14.17 -16.88
N ARG A 352 11.54 13.07 -16.19
CA ARG A 352 10.36 12.25 -16.46
C ARG A 352 9.94 11.49 -15.21
N GLN A 353 8.68 11.08 -15.12
CA GLN A 353 8.27 10.18 -14.03
C GLN A 353 9.02 8.84 -14.15
N PRO A 354 9.60 8.32 -13.05
CA PRO A 354 10.26 7.02 -13.07
C PRO A 354 9.22 5.91 -13.19
N THR A 355 9.55 4.89 -13.97
CA THR A 355 8.74 3.67 -14.05
C THR A 355 8.98 2.79 -12.82
N GLU A 356 8.15 1.77 -12.64
CA GLU A 356 8.36 0.75 -11.60
C GLU A 356 9.71 0.04 -11.74
N THR A 357 10.18 -0.15 -12.98
CA THR A 357 11.48 -0.79 -13.24
C THR A 357 12.62 0.15 -12.85
N ASP A 358 12.47 1.46 -13.10
CA ASP A 358 13.45 2.46 -12.67
C ASP A 358 13.58 2.49 -11.15
N LEU A 359 12.45 2.50 -10.43
CA LEU A 359 12.42 2.45 -8.97
C LEU A 359 12.99 1.14 -8.43
N TYR A 360 12.71 0.00 -9.07
CA TYR A 360 13.28 -1.26 -8.63
C TYR A 360 14.80 -1.32 -8.84
N LEU A 361 15.31 -0.68 -9.90
CA LEU A 361 16.75 -0.54 -10.11
C LEU A 361 17.43 0.27 -9.01
N THR A 362 16.78 1.28 -8.42
CA THR A 362 17.39 2.00 -7.27
C THR A 362 17.53 1.10 -6.06
N HIS A 363 16.59 0.19 -5.83
CA HIS A 363 16.68 -0.80 -4.76
C HIS A 363 17.81 -1.80 -5.03
N PHE A 364 17.97 -2.25 -6.27
CA PHE A 364 18.96 -3.26 -6.66
C PHE A 364 20.40 -2.71 -6.76
N LEU A 365 20.60 -1.56 -7.40
CA LEU A 365 21.94 -0.99 -7.66
C LEU A 365 22.35 0.09 -6.64
N GLY A 366 21.40 0.61 -5.86
CA GLY A 366 21.53 1.90 -5.21
C GLY A 366 21.19 3.06 -6.15
N THR A 367 20.74 4.18 -5.60
CA THR A 367 20.16 5.30 -6.37
C THR A 367 21.13 5.92 -7.36
N ASP A 368 22.39 6.12 -6.99
CA ASP A 368 23.38 6.77 -7.87
C ASP A 368 23.73 5.87 -9.07
N ASN A 369 23.99 4.59 -8.83
CA ASN A 369 24.25 3.62 -9.89
C ASN A 369 23.02 3.42 -10.78
N ALA A 370 21.80 3.44 -10.22
CA ALA A 370 20.58 3.37 -11.00
C ALA A 370 20.41 4.58 -11.93
N ILE A 371 20.74 5.79 -11.47
CA ILE A 371 20.76 6.99 -12.34
C ILE A 371 21.75 6.79 -13.48
N THR A 372 22.99 6.39 -13.18
CA THR A 372 24.00 6.12 -14.22
C THR A 372 23.56 5.02 -15.19
N PHE A 373 22.87 4.00 -14.68
CA PHE A 373 22.30 2.92 -15.49
C PHE A 373 21.23 3.44 -16.45
N LEU A 374 20.27 4.22 -15.95
CA LEU A 374 19.16 4.75 -16.74
C LEU A 374 19.65 5.77 -17.79
N GLN A 375 20.64 6.59 -17.47
CA GLN A 375 21.30 7.45 -18.46
C GLN A 375 22.03 6.62 -19.53
N SER A 376 22.69 5.53 -19.13
CA SER A 376 23.35 4.62 -20.07
C SER A 376 22.36 3.88 -20.96
N LEU A 377 21.16 3.58 -20.46
CA LEU A 377 20.08 2.97 -21.23
C LEU A 377 19.63 3.88 -22.38
N GLU A 378 19.55 5.19 -22.14
CA GLU A 378 19.19 6.16 -23.18
C GLU A 378 20.33 6.40 -24.18
N GLN A 379 21.57 6.47 -23.71
CA GLN A 379 22.71 6.87 -24.54
C GLN A 379 23.36 5.72 -25.30
N ARG A 380 23.49 4.54 -24.66
CA ARG A 380 24.25 3.38 -25.16
C ARG A 380 23.57 2.06 -24.77
N PRO A 381 22.30 1.81 -25.19
CA PRO A 381 21.53 0.63 -24.78
C PRO A 381 22.18 -0.71 -25.15
N SER A 382 22.97 -0.75 -26.23
CA SER A 382 23.67 -1.94 -26.71
C SER A 382 25.03 -2.18 -26.07
N ALA A 383 25.51 -1.30 -25.18
CA ALA A 383 26.76 -1.53 -24.46
C ALA A 383 26.59 -2.68 -23.45
N HIS A 384 27.65 -3.47 -23.23
CA HIS A 384 27.61 -4.54 -22.23
C HIS A 384 27.57 -3.95 -20.82
N ALA A 385 26.54 -4.32 -20.05
CA ALA A 385 26.32 -3.73 -18.72
C ALA A 385 27.46 -4.05 -17.73
N VAL A 386 28.19 -5.15 -17.95
CA VAL A 386 29.35 -5.56 -17.13
C VAL A 386 30.54 -4.61 -17.23
N GLU A 387 30.67 -3.89 -18.35
CA GLU A 387 31.74 -2.91 -18.55
C GLU A 387 31.45 -1.61 -17.80
N LEU A 388 30.17 -1.29 -17.62
CA LEU A 388 29.71 -0.07 -16.94
C LEU A 388 29.48 -0.28 -15.44
N PHE A 389 29.13 -1.50 -15.03
CA PHE A 389 28.77 -1.84 -13.64
C PHE A 389 29.49 -3.11 -13.14
N PRO A 390 30.83 -3.13 -13.10
CA PRO A 390 31.60 -4.33 -12.77
C PRO A 390 31.37 -4.84 -11.33
N GLU A 391 31.17 -3.96 -10.35
CA GLU A 391 30.87 -4.35 -8.97
C GLU A 391 29.48 -5.00 -8.86
N ALA A 392 28.48 -4.45 -9.56
CA ALA A 392 27.13 -5.03 -9.58
C ALA A 392 27.12 -6.38 -10.30
N ALA A 393 27.88 -6.50 -11.39
CA ALA A 393 28.03 -7.74 -12.15
C ALA A 393 28.70 -8.84 -11.33
N SER A 394 29.77 -8.53 -10.59
CA SER A 394 30.44 -9.51 -9.72
C SER A 394 29.54 -10.01 -8.59
N SER A 395 28.75 -9.11 -8.00
CA SER A 395 27.82 -9.45 -6.90
C SER A 395 26.56 -10.20 -7.40
N ASN A 396 26.18 -10.01 -8.66
CA ASN A 396 24.91 -10.51 -9.20
C ASN A 396 25.11 -11.20 -10.55
N HIS A 397 26.06 -12.14 -10.62
CA HIS A 397 26.53 -12.76 -11.86
C HIS A 397 25.39 -13.18 -12.81
N TYR A 398 24.34 -13.85 -12.33
CA TYR A 398 23.24 -14.33 -13.18
C TYR A 398 22.36 -13.24 -13.81
N ILE A 399 22.39 -12.02 -13.29
CA ILE A 399 21.69 -10.87 -13.89
C ILE A 399 22.46 -10.40 -15.13
N PHE A 400 23.78 -10.33 -15.04
CA PHE A 400 24.63 -9.73 -16.07
C PHE A 400 25.22 -10.76 -17.06
N HIS A 401 25.39 -12.02 -16.64
CA HIS A 401 25.97 -13.09 -17.44
C HIS A 401 24.98 -14.24 -17.63
N PRO A 402 24.32 -14.33 -18.80
CA PRO A 402 23.50 -15.48 -19.14
C PRO A 402 24.40 -16.71 -19.38
N LYS A 403 23.88 -17.92 -19.12
CA LYS A 403 24.67 -19.16 -19.19
C LYS A 403 25.15 -19.53 -20.61
N THR A 404 24.49 -19.02 -21.65
CA THR A 404 24.61 -19.52 -23.02
C THR A 404 24.99 -18.44 -24.04
N CYS A 405 25.20 -17.19 -23.62
CA CYS A 405 25.41 -16.05 -24.53
C CYS A 405 26.44 -15.07 -23.95
N ALA A 406 26.77 -14.05 -24.75
CA ALA A 406 27.56 -12.90 -24.32
C ALA A 406 26.94 -12.20 -23.09
N PRO A 407 27.71 -11.40 -22.33
CA PRO A 407 27.19 -10.59 -21.23
C PRO A 407 26.03 -9.71 -21.71
N ARG A 408 25.02 -9.54 -20.85
CA ARG A 408 23.84 -8.76 -21.19
C ARG A 408 24.20 -7.31 -21.48
N THR A 409 23.52 -6.73 -22.46
CA THR A 409 23.54 -5.28 -22.67
C THR A 409 22.76 -4.53 -21.60
N VAL A 410 22.90 -3.20 -21.54
CA VAL A 410 22.11 -2.35 -20.64
C VAL A 410 20.61 -2.56 -20.87
N ASP A 411 20.17 -2.58 -22.13
CA ASP A 411 18.76 -2.80 -22.49
C ASP A 411 18.27 -4.21 -22.08
N GLU A 412 19.08 -5.24 -22.28
CA GLU A 412 18.72 -6.61 -21.88
C GLU A 412 18.61 -6.78 -20.37
N VAL A 413 19.47 -6.09 -19.59
CA VAL A 413 19.36 -6.06 -18.13
C VAL A 413 18.09 -5.32 -17.71
N TYR A 414 17.78 -4.18 -18.31
CA TYR A 414 16.56 -3.42 -18.02
C TYR A 414 15.30 -4.25 -18.33
N ALA A 415 15.22 -4.85 -19.51
CA ALA A 415 14.12 -5.71 -19.92
C ALA A 415 13.96 -6.94 -19.01
N LEU A 416 15.06 -7.50 -18.50
CA LEU A 416 15.02 -8.59 -17.52
C LEU A 416 14.36 -8.13 -16.22
N PHE A 417 14.69 -6.93 -15.73
CA PHE A 417 14.08 -6.36 -14.53
C PHE A 417 12.61 -6.04 -14.74
N GLY A 418 12.22 -5.43 -15.86
CA GLY A 418 10.81 -5.17 -16.17
C GLY A 418 9.96 -6.44 -16.21
N LYS A 419 10.51 -7.55 -16.74
CA LYS A 419 9.84 -8.86 -16.69
C LYS A 419 9.71 -9.43 -15.27
N LYS A 420 10.73 -9.25 -14.43
CA LYS A 420 10.73 -9.75 -13.04
C LYS A 420 9.83 -8.91 -12.12
N PHE A 421 9.77 -7.61 -12.36
CA PHE A 421 9.10 -6.63 -11.51
C PHE A 421 7.84 -6.09 -12.19
N SER A 422 6.82 -6.94 -12.33
CA SER A 422 5.47 -6.51 -12.71
C SER A 422 4.57 -6.42 -11.48
N THR A 423 3.89 -5.28 -11.34
CA THR A 423 2.91 -4.99 -10.27
C THR A 423 1.52 -5.55 -10.52
N ARG A 424 1.18 -5.89 -11.78
CA ARG A 424 -0.15 -6.32 -12.26
C ARG A 424 -0.97 -7.25 -11.36
N ARG A 425 -0.31 -8.10 -10.58
CA ARG A 425 -0.97 -8.96 -9.57
C ARG A 425 -1.70 -8.16 -8.48
N TYR A 426 -1.23 -6.95 -8.20
CA TYR A 426 -1.59 -6.11 -7.07
C TYR A 426 -2.27 -4.79 -7.48
N ASP A 427 -2.37 -4.49 -8.77
CA ASP A 427 -3.09 -3.31 -9.28
C ASP A 427 -4.52 -3.33 -8.77
N ASP A 428 -5.06 -2.20 -8.33
CA ASP A 428 -6.47 -2.12 -7.99
C ASP A 428 -7.30 -2.22 -9.28
N PHE A 429 -8.07 -3.31 -9.44
CA PHE A 429 -8.95 -3.45 -10.60
C PHE A 429 -10.09 -2.44 -10.44
N VAL A 430 -9.90 -1.22 -10.94
CA VAL A 430 -11.02 -0.41 -11.39
C VAL A 430 -11.57 -1.16 -12.60
N THR A 431 -12.64 -1.93 -12.38
CA THR A 431 -13.36 -2.58 -13.48
C THR A 431 -13.86 -1.52 -14.44
N ASN A 432 -13.32 -1.54 -15.67
CA ASN A 432 -13.77 -0.75 -16.81
C ASN A 432 -15.28 -0.82 -17.04
#